data_AF-A0A3A9SIK1-F1
#
_entry.id   AF-A0A3A9SIK1-F1
#
_cell.length_a   1.000
_cell.length_b   1.000
_cell.length_c   1.000
_cell.angle_alpha   90.00
_cell.angle_beta   90.00
_cell.angle_gamma   90.00
#
_symmetry.space_group_name_H-M   'P 1'
#
loop_
_entity.id
_entity.type
_entity.pdbx_description
1 polymer ?
#
loop_
_entity_poly.entity_id
_entity_poly.type
_entity_poly.pdbx_seq_one_letter_code
_entity_poly.pdbx_strand_id
1 'polypeptide(L)'
;MFEIPAIILYTIVVVAIVVLGVLVVRGYIKNNPKELPMDEMEGHDFEYYCADLLKNSGFLDVEVTKGSGDFGADILAEKDGVTYAFQCKCYDKPIGVKAVQEIYAGRDFYGRMVGVVMTNQYFTQPAVELAGKLNIMLWDRGYLDNMDS
;
A
#
# COMPACT_ATOMS: atom_id res chain seq x y z
N MET A 1 -49.88 17.54 -32.64
CA MET A 1 -49.23 16.59 -31.71
C MET A 1 -47.99 16.10 -32.44
N PHE A 2 -46.81 16.62 -32.09
CA PHE A 2 -45.57 16.28 -32.80
C PHE A 2 -45.03 14.98 -32.20
N GLU A 3 -45.11 13.88 -32.95
CA GLU A 3 -44.45 12.63 -32.59
C GLU A 3 -42.97 12.75 -32.94
N ILE A 4 -42.11 12.59 -31.93
CA ILE A 4 -40.67 12.55 -32.13
C ILE A 4 -40.36 11.23 -32.85
N PRO A 5 -39.74 11.24 -34.05
CA PRO A 5 -39.34 10.03 -34.73
C PRO A 5 -38.50 9.17 -33.80
N ALA A 6 -38.81 7.87 -33.70
CA ALA A 6 -38.11 6.93 -32.81
C ALA A 6 -36.57 6.97 -32.98
N ILE A 7 -36.10 7.32 -34.17
CA ILE A 7 -34.68 7.53 -34.49
C ILE A 7 -34.06 8.67 -33.65
N ILE A 8 -34.77 9.77 -33.45
CA ILE A 8 -34.31 10.92 -32.64
C ILE A 8 -34.27 10.53 -31.16
N LEU A 9 -35.24 9.75 -30.68
CA LEU A 9 -35.22 9.26 -29.30
C LEU A 9 -34.03 8.30 -29.08
N TYR A 10 -33.78 7.39 -30.02
CA TYR A 10 -32.67 6.46 -29.96
C TYR A 10 -31.31 7.18 -29.90
N THR A 11 -31.10 8.20 -30.75
CA THR A 11 -29.85 8.96 -30.74
C THR A 11 -29.64 9.74 -29.45
N ILE A 12 -30.69 10.33 -28.86
CA ILE A 12 -30.59 11.02 -27.56
C ILE A 12 -30.16 10.05 -26.46
N VAL A 13 -30.74 8.85 -26.40
CA VAL A 13 -30.40 7.84 -25.38
C VAL A 13 -28.95 7.37 -25.51
N VAL A 14 -28.50 7.08 -26.73
CA VAL A 14 -27.10 6.66 -26.97
C VAL A 14 -26.12 7.76 -26.55
N VAL A 15 -26.39 9.02 -26.91
CA VAL A 15 -25.54 10.16 -26.50
C VAL A 15 -25.53 10.30 -24.99
N ALA A 16 -26.68 10.19 -24.31
CA ALA A 16 -26.76 10.28 -22.86
C ALA A 16 -25.94 9.19 -22.17
N ILE A 17 -25.99 7.93 -22.66
CA ILE A 17 -25.19 6.82 -22.11
C ILE A 17 -23.69 7.07 -22.31
N VAL A 18 -23.27 7.54 -23.50
CA VAL A 18 -21.87 7.86 -23.77
C VAL A 18 -21.39 9.00 -22.89
N VAL A 19 -22.18 10.06 -22.73
CA VAL A 19 -21.84 11.19 -21.84
C VAL A 19 -21.74 10.71 -20.40
N LEU A 20 -22.69 9.91 -19.92
CA LEU A 20 -22.67 9.37 -18.56
C LEU A 20 -21.43 8.48 -18.35
N GLY A 21 -21.12 7.60 -19.31
CA GLY A 21 -19.91 6.77 -19.28
C GLY A 21 -18.63 7.60 -19.24
N VAL A 22 -18.54 8.66 -20.04
CA VAL A 22 -17.40 9.59 -20.02
C VAL A 22 -17.30 10.34 -18.69
N LEU A 23 -18.42 10.75 -18.09
CA LEU A 23 -18.42 11.43 -16.79
C LEU A 23 -18.00 10.48 -15.67
N VAL A 24 -18.45 9.23 -15.68
CA VAL A 24 -18.05 8.18 -14.72
C VAL A 24 -16.55 7.89 -14.87
N VAL A 25 -16.07 7.68 -16.09
CA VAL A 25 -14.64 7.44 -16.38
C VAL A 25 -13.79 8.64 -15.95
N ARG A 26 -14.22 9.87 -16.25
CA ARG A 26 -13.53 11.09 -15.80
C ARG A 26 -13.52 11.23 -14.29
N GLY A 27 -14.62 10.92 -13.61
CA GLY A 27 -14.70 10.92 -12.15
C GLY A 27 -13.75 9.89 -11.53
N TYR A 28 -13.71 8.69 -12.10
CA TYR A 28 -12.79 7.63 -11.69
C TYR A 28 -11.32 8.02 -11.90
N ILE A 29 -10.96 8.51 -13.10
CA ILE A 29 -9.59 8.93 -13.42
C ILE A 29 -9.15 10.13 -12.55
N LYS A 30 -10.04 11.10 -12.31
CA LYS A 30 -9.72 12.29 -11.50
C LYS A 30 -9.53 11.96 -10.02
N ASN A 31 -10.21 10.92 -9.53
CA ASN A 31 -10.10 10.46 -8.15
C ASN A 31 -8.95 9.46 -7.95
N ASN A 32 -8.08 9.26 -8.95
CA ASN A 32 -6.83 8.56 -8.76
C ASN A 32 -5.79 9.61 -8.31
N PRO A 33 -5.55 9.80 -6.99
CA PRO A 33 -4.55 10.74 -6.54
C PRO A 33 -3.22 10.38 -7.21
N LYS A 34 -2.51 11.39 -7.73
CA LYS A 34 -1.12 11.16 -8.12
C LYS A 34 -0.39 10.78 -6.85
N GLU A 35 0.15 9.57 -6.81
CA GLU A 35 1.02 9.14 -5.73
C GLU A 35 2.14 10.19 -5.57
N LEU A 36 2.31 10.67 -4.34
CA LEU A 36 3.44 11.52 -4.03
C LEU A 36 4.72 10.69 -4.26
N PRO A 37 5.83 11.30 -4.67
CA PRO A 37 7.11 10.61 -4.63
C PRO A 37 7.30 10.04 -3.22
N MET A 38 7.68 8.77 -3.12
CA MET A 38 7.85 8.06 -1.84
C MET A 38 8.67 8.86 -0.81
N ASP A 39 9.61 9.66 -1.31
CA ASP A 39 10.52 10.51 -0.54
C ASP A 39 9.90 11.82 0.01
N GLU A 40 8.67 12.16 -0.40
CA GLU A 40 7.94 13.35 0.03
C GLU A 40 6.79 13.05 1.02
N MET A 41 6.60 11.77 1.37
CA MET A 41 5.51 11.34 2.26
C MET A 41 5.87 11.50 3.75
N GLU A 42 4.91 11.92 4.57
CA GLU A 42 5.03 11.80 6.03
C GLU A 42 4.85 10.35 6.46
N GLY A 43 5.29 10.01 7.68
CA GLY A 43 5.31 8.62 8.17
C GLY A 43 3.96 7.91 8.05
N HIS A 44 2.87 8.58 8.44
CA HIS A 44 1.52 8.04 8.32
C HIS A 44 1.11 7.87 6.85
N ASP A 45 1.36 8.84 5.97
CA ASP A 45 1.03 8.71 4.54
C ASP A 45 1.79 7.53 3.89
N PHE A 46 3.03 7.30 4.30
CA PHE A 46 3.82 6.17 3.84
C PHE A 46 3.27 4.81 4.31
N GLU A 47 2.67 4.72 5.50
CA GLU A 47 1.98 3.51 5.96
C GLU A 47 0.78 3.17 5.08
N TYR A 48 -0.03 4.17 4.71
CA TYR A 48 -1.18 3.94 3.80
C TYR A 48 -0.71 3.58 2.38
N TYR A 49 0.36 4.23 1.89
CA TYR A 49 0.98 3.86 0.63
C TYR A 49 1.43 2.38 0.63
N CYS A 50 2.16 1.95 1.67
CA CYS A 50 2.57 0.55 1.81
C CYS A 50 1.37 -0.40 1.88
N ALA A 51 0.30 -0.01 2.59
CA ALA A 51 -0.92 -0.81 2.67
C ALA A 51 -1.59 -0.98 1.29
N ASP A 52 -1.64 0.07 0.48
CA ASP A 52 -2.21 0.01 -0.86
C ASP A 52 -1.34 -0.82 -1.81
N LEU A 53 -0.01 -0.68 -1.72
CA LEU A 53 0.94 -1.53 -2.45
C LEU A 53 0.77 -3.02 -2.11
N LEU A 54 0.55 -3.35 -0.84
CA LEU A 54 0.26 -4.71 -0.38
C LEU A 54 -1.04 -5.23 -0.99
N LYS A 55 -2.13 -4.45 -0.93
CA LYS A 55 -3.43 -4.84 -1.53
C LYS A 55 -3.28 -5.09 -3.04
N ASN A 56 -2.59 -4.20 -3.74
CA ASN A 56 -2.34 -4.32 -5.18
C ASN A 56 -1.48 -5.56 -5.50
N SER A 57 -0.59 -5.93 -4.58
CA SER A 57 0.24 -7.14 -4.65
C SER A 57 -0.47 -8.44 -4.22
N GLY A 58 -1.79 -8.39 -4.01
CA GLY A 58 -2.62 -9.55 -3.70
C GLY A 58 -2.62 -9.99 -2.24
N PHE A 59 -2.20 -9.13 -1.31
CA PHE A 59 -2.42 -9.36 0.12
C PHE A 59 -3.90 -9.14 0.48
N LEU A 60 -4.38 -9.94 1.41
CA LEU A 60 -5.72 -9.93 1.97
C LEU A 60 -5.68 -9.36 3.40
N ASP A 61 -6.84 -8.93 3.90
CA ASP A 61 -7.03 -8.43 5.27
C ASP A 61 -5.98 -7.39 5.70
N VAL A 62 -5.63 -6.48 4.78
CA VAL A 62 -4.63 -5.44 5.00
C VAL A 62 -5.20 -4.36 5.94
N GLU A 63 -4.67 -4.30 7.16
CA GLU A 63 -5.09 -3.40 8.23
C GLU A 63 -3.92 -2.54 8.70
N VAL A 64 -4.04 -1.21 8.59
CA VAL A 64 -3.11 -0.26 9.22
C VAL A 64 -3.46 -0.18 10.71
N THR A 65 -2.48 -0.36 11.59
CA THR A 65 -2.67 -0.34 13.03
C THR A 65 -2.81 1.10 13.55
N LYS A 66 -3.16 1.25 14.83
CA LYS A 66 -3.21 2.56 15.47
C LYS A 66 -1.79 3.15 15.58
N GLY A 67 -1.58 4.39 15.13
CA GLY A 67 -0.25 5.03 15.20
C GLY A 67 0.33 5.30 16.61
N SER A 68 -0.33 4.87 17.69
CA SER A 68 0.24 4.94 19.05
C SER A 68 -0.02 3.64 19.81
N GLY A 69 1.06 3.06 20.35
CA GLY A 69 1.01 1.76 21.02
C GLY A 69 0.71 0.63 20.04
N ASP A 70 1.25 0.72 18.83
CA ASP A 70 1.26 -0.33 17.80
C ASP A 70 2.23 -1.48 18.11
N PHE A 71 3.10 -1.33 19.11
CA PHE A 71 4.12 -2.31 19.48
C PHE A 71 5.13 -2.62 18.36
N GLY A 72 5.31 -1.71 17.39
CA GLY A 72 6.30 -1.83 16.31
C GLY A 72 5.82 -2.55 15.05
N ALA A 73 4.50 -2.66 14.83
CA ALA A 73 3.94 -3.10 13.55
C ALA A 73 2.84 -2.12 13.09
N ASP A 74 3.07 -1.48 11.96
CA ASP A 74 2.19 -0.45 11.41
C ASP A 74 1.09 -1.08 10.53
N ILE A 75 1.33 -2.26 9.95
CA ILE A 75 0.36 -2.96 9.10
C ILE A 75 0.31 -4.45 9.45
N LEU A 76 -0.89 -5.03 9.43
CA LEU A 76 -1.12 -6.48 9.46
C LEU A 76 -1.74 -6.91 8.13
N ALA A 77 -1.36 -8.07 7.60
CA ALA A 77 -1.99 -8.62 6.40
C ALA A 77 -1.84 -10.15 6.33
N GLU A 78 -2.53 -10.76 5.37
CA GLU A 78 -2.40 -12.16 5.00
C GLU A 78 -2.07 -12.31 3.51
N LYS A 79 -1.28 -13.32 3.15
CA LYS A 79 -1.16 -13.77 1.76
C LYS A 79 -0.97 -15.28 1.72
N ASP A 80 -1.78 -15.95 0.92
CA ASP A 80 -1.72 -17.41 0.71
C ASP A 80 -1.72 -18.22 2.03
N GLY A 81 -2.50 -17.78 3.03
CA GLY A 81 -2.58 -18.41 4.36
C GLY A 81 -1.41 -18.09 5.30
N VAL A 82 -0.47 -17.23 4.90
CA VAL A 82 0.64 -16.75 5.73
C VAL A 82 0.28 -15.36 6.27
N THR A 83 0.40 -15.18 7.59
CA THR A 83 0.10 -13.91 8.23
C THR A 83 1.36 -13.08 8.48
N TYR A 84 1.27 -11.78 8.22
CA TYR A 84 2.39 -10.85 8.21
C TYR A 84 2.14 -9.68 9.16
N ALA A 85 3.22 -9.18 9.75
CA ALA A 85 3.31 -7.88 10.38
C ALA A 85 4.35 -7.04 9.62
N PHE A 86 4.04 -5.79 9.34
CA PHE A 86 4.93 -4.87 8.64
C PHE A 86 5.24 -3.64 9.50
N GLN A 87 6.49 -3.20 9.48
CA GLN A 87 6.90 -1.88 9.94
C GLN A 87 7.34 -1.07 8.73
N CYS A 88 6.74 0.10 8.54
CA CYS A 88 7.03 1.06 7.50
C CYS A 88 7.99 2.13 8.05
N LYS A 89 9.05 2.45 7.29
CA LYS A 89 9.97 3.55 7.61
C LYS A 89 10.21 4.41 6.37
N CYS A 90 9.71 5.65 6.40
CA CYS A 90 10.01 6.68 5.40
C CYS A 90 11.05 7.66 5.96
N TYR A 91 12.32 7.54 5.57
CA TYR A 91 13.42 8.40 6.04
C TYR A 91 14.31 8.90 4.89
N ASP A 92 15.23 9.82 5.20
CA ASP A 92 16.26 10.37 4.30
C ASP A 92 17.58 9.58 4.33
N LYS A 93 17.67 8.55 5.17
CA LYS A 93 18.90 7.80 5.49
C LYS A 93 18.65 6.30 5.55
N PRO A 94 19.71 5.49 5.39
CA PRO A 94 19.60 4.04 5.52
C PRO A 94 19.02 3.58 6.86
N ILE A 95 18.22 2.51 6.82
CA ILE A 95 17.51 1.97 7.97
C ILE A 95 18.44 1.10 8.84
N GLY A 96 18.46 1.42 10.13
CA GLY A 96 19.27 0.75 11.15
C GLY A 96 18.57 -0.44 11.81
N VAL A 97 19.30 -1.10 12.72
CA VAL A 97 18.83 -2.29 13.46
C VAL A 97 17.55 -2.08 14.27
N LYS A 98 17.23 -0.83 14.65
CA LYS A 98 16.06 -0.51 15.48
C LYS A 98 14.76 -0.96 14.81
N ALA A 99 14.59 -0.72 13.51
CA ALA A 99 13.38 -1.11 12.79
C ALA A 99 13.19 -2.64 12.78
N VAL A 100 14.29 -3.39 12.68
CA VAL A 100 14.28 -4.86 12.74
C VAL A 100 13.89 -5.36 14.12
N GLN A 101 14.38 -4.70 15.19
CA GLN A 101 14.01 -5.05 16.57
C GLN A 101 12.55 -4.74 16.88
N GLU A 102 12.06 -3.58 16.41
CA GLU A 102 10.66 -3.16 16.54
C GLU A 102 9.73 -4.19 15.90
N ILE A 103 9.95 -4.53 14.64
CA ILE A 103 9.07 -5.49 13.95
C ILE A 103 9.20 -6.91 14.46
N TYR A 104 10.37 -7.31 14.97
CA TYR A 104 10.53 -8.60 15.62
C TYR A 104 9.61 -8.71 16.84
N ALA A 105 9.57 -7.67 17.69
CA ALA A 105 8.67 -7.61 18.82
C ALA A 105 7.19 -7.51 18.38
N GLY A 106 6.90 -6.67 17.38
CA GLY A 106 5.54 -6.47 16.86
C GLY A 106 4.95 -7.75 16.24
N ARG A 107 5.72 -8.45 15.40
CA ARG A 107 5.34 -9.75 14.82
C ARG A 107 4.89 -10.73 15.90
N ASP A 108 5.70 -10.89 16.95
CA ASP A 108 5.42 -11.84 18.03
C ASP A 108 4.23 -11.37 18.88
N PHE A 109 4.10 -10.07 19.16
CA PHE A 109 2.98 -9.48 19.90
C PHE A 109 1.63 -9.75 19.22
N TYR A 110 1.55 -9.57 17.89
CA TYR A 110 0.33 -9.83 17.12
C TYR A 110 0.17 -11.30 16.69
N GLY A 111 1.10 -12.19 17.06
CA GLY A 111 1.04 -13.61 16.70
C GLY A 111 1.11 -13.88 15.19
N ARG A 112 1.88 -13.05 14.46
CA ARG A 112 2.05 -13.17 13.00
C ARG A 112 3.22 -14.09 12.66
N MET A 113 3.15 -14.75 11.51
CA MET A 113 4.17 -15.73 11.09
C MET A 113 5.44 -15.05 10.58
N VAL A 114 5.28 -13.93 9.88
CA VAL A 114 6.39 -13.23 9.22
C VAL A 114 6.40 -11.76 9.62
N GLY A 115 7.60 -11.24 9.89
CA GLY A 115 7.84 -9.82 10.15
C GLY A 115 8.59 -9.21 8.98
N VAL A 116 8.20 -8.02 8.56
CA VAL A 116 8.75 -7.34 7.39
C VAL A 116 9.03 -5.87 7.71
N VAL A 117 10.20 -5.36 7.33
CA VAL A 117 10.43 -3.90 7.31
C VAL A 117 10.30 -3.40 5.87
N MET A 118 9.41 -2.46 5.64
CA MET A 118 9.22 -1.75 4.36
C MET A 118 9.80 -0.35 4.47
N THR A 119 10.54 0.11 3.46
CA THR A 119 11.14 1.45 3.50
C THR A 119 11.40 2.04 2.11
N ASN A 120 11.36 3.36 2.03
CA ASN A 120 11.81 4.13 0.87
C ASN A 120 13.33 4.20 0.73
N GLN A 121 14.10 3.63 1.66
CA GLN A 121 15.56 3.65 1.67
C GLN A 121 16.12 2.23 1.58
N TYR A 122 17.43 2.11 1.83
CA TYR A 122 18.12 0.84 1.93
C TYR A 122 18.51 0.53 3.38
N PHE A 123 18.87 -0.72 3.65
CA PHE A 123 19.26 -1.14 5.00
C PHE A 123 20.76 -1.03 5.23
N THR A 124 21.14 -0.72 6.47
CA THR A 124 22.54 -0.81 6.91
C THR A 124 22.97 -2.28 7.00
N GLN A 125 24.27 -2.56 6.80
CA GLN A 125 24.82 -3.93 6.92
C GLN A 125 24.47 -4.62 8.27
N PRO A 126 24.55 -3.95 9.43
CA PRO A 126 24.11 -4.56 10.70
C PRO A 126 22.61 -4.88 10.75
N ALA A 127 21.76 -4.09 10.10
CA ALA A 127 20.33 -4.39 10.00
C ALA A 127 20.08 -5.65 9.16
N VAL A 128 20.80 -5.82 8.05
CA VAL A 128 20.75 -7.02 7.21
C VAL A 128 21.18 -8.26 7.99
N GLU A 129 22.30 -8.17 8.72
CA GLU A 129 22.79 -9.28 9.55
C GLU A 129 21.79 -9.67 10.64
N LEU A 130 21.21 -8.68 11.35
CA LEU A 130 20.23 -8.94 12.39
C LEU A 130 18.93 -9.53 11.82
N ALA A 131 18.45 -9.01 10.70
CA ALA A 131 17.24 -9.49 10.05
C ALA A 131 17.37 -10.97 9.65
N GLY A 132 18.53 -11.36 9.12
CA GLY A 132 18.83 -12.76 8.82
C GLY A 132 18.85 -13.67 10.05
N LYS A 133 19.25 -13.17 11.22
CA LYS A 133 19.21 -13.94 12.49
C LYS A 133 17.81 -14.06 13.06
N LEU A 134 16.96 -13.05 12.87
CA LEU A 134 15.62 -12.97 13.44
C LEU A 134 14.52 -13.45 12.47
N ASN A 135 14.90 -13.87 11.26
CA ASN A 135 14.00 -14.23 10.15
C ASN A 135 13.00 -13.09 9.85
N ILE A 136 13.53 -11.88 9.72
CA ILE A 136 12.79 -10.69 9.31
C ILE A 136 13.09 -10.41 7.85
N MET A 137 12.05 -10.16 7.05
CA MET A 137 12.20 -9.76 5.67
C MET A 137 12.50 -8.27 5.57
N LEU A 138 13.33 -7.90 4.61
CA LEU A 138 13.75 -6.53 4.34
C LEU A 138 13.29 -6.14 2.94
N TRP A 139 12.31 -5.24 2.85
CA TRP A 139 11.77 -4.72 1.60
C TRP A 139 12.20 -3.27 1.45
N ASP A 140 13.33 -3.08 0.78
CA ASP A 140 13.90 -1.76 0.49
C ASP A 140 13.22 -1.09 -0.71
N ARG A 141 13.68 0.12 -1.04
CA ARG A 141 13.22 0.87 -2.21
C ARG A 141 13.14 0.02 -3.47
N GLY A 142 14.21 -0.72 -3.79
CA GLY A 142 14.25 -1.53 -5.00
C GLY A 142 13.20 -2.62 -5.00
N TYR A 143 12.90 -3.20 -3.83
CA TYR A 143 11.79 -4.14 -3.70
C TYR A 143 10.42 -3.47 -3.91
N LEU A 144 10.19 -2.30 -3.29
CA LEU A 144 8.92 -1.58 -3.41
C LEU A 144 8.67 -1.11 -4.86
N ASP A 145 9.68 -0.59 -5.55
CA ASP A 145 9.59 -0.19 -6.96
C ASP A 145 9.15 -1.35 -7.86
N ASN A 146 9.59 -2.58 -7.55
CA ASN A 146 9.20 -3.78 -8.29
C ASN A 146 7.78 -4.28 -7.97
N MET A 147 7.22 -3.92 -6.81
CA MET A 147 5.83 -4.25 -6.46
C MET A 147 4.83 -3.31 -7.13
N ASP A 148 5.26 -2.08 -7.43
CA ASP A 148 4.44 -1.03 -8.05
C ASP A 148 4.42 -1.12 -9.59
N SER A 149 5.33 -1.91 -10.17
CA SER A 149 5.50 -2.10 -11.63
C SER A 149 4.60 -3.20 -12.21
#